data_AF-A0A3A0AF74-F1
#
_entry.id   AF-A0A3A0AF74-F1
#
_cell.length_a   1.000
_cell.length_b   1.000
_cell.length_c   1.000
_cell.angle_alpha   90.00
_cell.angle_beta   90.00
_cell.angle_gamma   90.00
#
_symmetry.space_group_name_H-M   'P 1'
#
loop_
_entity.id
_entity.type
_entity.pdbx_description
1 polymer ?
#
loop_
_entity_poly.entity_id
_entity_poly.type
_entity_poly.pdbx_seq_one_letter_code
_entity_poly.pdbx_strand_id
1 'polypeptide(L)'
;MAQATITLTGEGVQEIQQLDMQISVIATININAVTAKRKVTAWLVSEVANLLVGGTPQLVIGQQSVWRVPVLLTSSQVGQVGQVGAVDVDTVSGQLFINSDLKKQIIANAKRAARSVSTTVG
;
A
#
# COMPACT_ATOMS: atom_id res chain seq x y z
N MET A 1 -12.06 -8.20 0.76
CA MET A 1 -11.09 -7.83 -0.30
C MET A 1 -11.90 -7.50 -1.54
N ALA A 2 -11.69 -6.35 -2.19
CA ALA A 2 -12.40 -6.03 -3.42
C ALA A 2 -11.69 -6.74 -4.59
N GLN A 3 -12.33 -7.76 -5.17
CA GLN A 3 -11.93 -8.33 -6.45
C GLN A 3 -12.77 -7.69 -7.54
N ALA A 4 -12.12 -7.06 -8.52
CA ALA A 4 -12.78 -6.80 -9.79
C ALA A 4 -12.88 -8.15 -10.51
N THR A 5 -14.09 -8.72 -10.54
CA THR A 5 -14.36 -9.95 -11.29
C THR A 5 -14.99 -9.57 -12.62
N ILE A 6 -14.40 -10.02 -13.71
CA ILE A 6 -14.98 -9.92 -15.04
C ILE A 6 -15.43 -11.34 -15.42
N THR A 7 -16.74 -11.56 -15.47
CA THR A 7 -17.33 -12.86 -15.80
C THR A 7 -17.85 -12.83 -17.24
N LEU A 8 -17.37 -13.75 -18.06
CA LEU A 8 -17.85 -13.96 -19.43
C LEU A 8 -18.66 -15.27 -19.45
N THR A 9 -19.95 -15.21 -19.83
CA THR A 9 -20.84 -16.38 -19.84
C THR A 9 -21.47 -16.54 -21.23
N GLY A 10 -21.24 -17.67 -21.89
CA GLY A 10 -21.84 -18.02 -23.19
C GLY A 10 -21.18 -19.24 -23.85
N GLU A 11 -21.92 -19.97 -24.69
CA GLU A 11 -21.43 -21.21 -25.35
C GLU A 11 -20.20 -20.95 -26.26
N GLY A 12 -20.17 -19.80 -26.95
CA GLY A 12 -19.03 -19.38 -27.77
C GLY A 12 -17.76 -19.00 -26.99
N VAL A 13 -17.80 -18.96 -25.65
CA VAL A 13 -16.62 -18.70 -24.80
C VAL A 13 -15.64 -19.88 -24.81
N GLN A 14 -16.12 -21.09 -25.10
CA GLN A 14 -15.26 -22.28 -25.18
C GLN A 14 -14.48 -22.38 -26.49
N GLU A 15 -14.83 -21.59 -27.50
CA GLU A 15 -14.18 -21.56 -28.83
C GLU A 15 -13.21 -20.37 -29.01
N ILE A 16 -13.13 -19.45 -28.04
CA ILE A 16 -12.29 -18.25 -28.17
C ILE A 16 -10.81 -18.62 -28.02
N GLN A 17 -10.01 -18.43 -29.08
CA GLN A 17 -8.55 -18.59 -29.02
C GLN A 17 -7.81 -17.36 -28.46
N GLN A 18 -8.41 -16.16 -28.54
CA GLN A 18 -7.82 -14.92 -28.01
C GLN A 18 -8.92 -13.97 -27.50
N LEU A 19 -8.78 -13.54 -26.24
CA LEU A 19 -9.61 -12.52 -25.61
C LEU A 19 -8.78 -11.25 -25.46
N ASP A 20 -9.12 -10.22 -26.23
CA ASP A 20 -8.57 -8.86 -26.07
C ASP A 20 -9.58 -8.01 -25.28
N MET A 21 -9.18 -7.49 -24.13
CA MET A 21 -10.04 -6.66 -23.26
C MET A 21 -9.37 -5.34 -22.95
N GLN A 22 -10.03 -4.26 -23.34
CA GLN A 22 -9.67 -2.90 -22.94
C GLN A 22 -10.58 -2.45 -21.80
N ILE A 23 -10.00 -2.18 -20.64
CA ILE A 23 -10.72 -1.68 -19.46
C ILE A 23 -10.38 -0.20 -19.28
N SER A 24 -11.38 0.65 -19.39
CA SER A 24 -11.28 2.09 -19.09
C SER A 24 -11.88 2.37 -17.71
N VAL A 25 -11.04 2.79 -16.77
CA VAL A 25 -11.48 3.18 -15.42
C VAL A 25 -11.48 4.70 -15.34
N ILE A 26 -12.64 5.29 -15.06
CA ILE A 26 -12.76 6.71 -14.73
C ILE A 26 -12.88 6.81 -13.21
N ALA A 27 -11.87 7.36 -12.57
CA ALA A 27 -11.86 7.62 -11.14
C ALA A 27 -11.43 9.07 -10.87
N THR A 28 -12.09 9.71 -9.92
CA THR A 28 -11.69 11.04 -9.46
C THR A 28 -10.47 10.91 -8.54
N ILE A 29 -9.34 11.49 -8.97
CA ILE A 29 -8.08 11.51 -8.22
C ILE A 29 -7.69 12.96 -7.99
N ASN A 30 -7.91 13.45 -6.77
CA ASN A 30 -7.52 14.80 -6.35
C ASN A 30 -6.16 14.78 -5.64
N ILE A 31 -5.86 13.66 -4.98
CA ILE A 31 -4.60 13.43 -4.28
C ILE A 31 -3.72 12.61 -5.20
N ASN A 32 -2.58 13.15 -5.59
CA ASN A 32 -1.58 12.39 -6.35
C ASN A 32 -0.76 11.47 -5.43
N ALA A 33 -0.06 10.51 -6.03
CA ALA A 33 0.78 9.54 -5.32
C ALA A 33 1.83 10.22 -4.42
N VAL A 34 2.48 11.28 -4.90
CA VAL A 34 3.52 11.99 -4.12
C VAL A 34 2.93 12.58 -2.84
N THR A 35 1.77 13.23 -2.94
CA THR A 35 1.06 13.78 -1.78
C THR A 35 0.62 12.68 -0.82
N ALA A 36 0.09 11.56 -1.31
CA ALA A 36 -0.26 10.41 -0.47
C ALA A 36 0.96 9.88 0.32
N LYS A 37 2.09 9.65 -0.37
CA LYS A 37 3.35 9.24 0.27
C LYS A 37 3.80 10.23 1.34
N ARG A 38 3.77 11.54 1.04
CA ARG A 38 4.17 12.59 2.00
C ARG A 38 3.29 12.59 3.24
N LYS A 39 1.97 12.45 3.10
CA LYS A 39 1.06 12.39 4.26
C LYS A 39 1.32 11.16 5.13
N VAL A 40 1.55 9.99 4.51
CA VAL A 40 1.88 8.77 5.26
C VAL A 40 3.23 8.90 5.97
N THR A 41 4.26 9.40 5.30
CA THR A 41 5.56 9.66 5.95
C THR A 41 5.43 10.65 7.12
N ALA A 42 4.66 11.73 6.95
CA ALA A 42 4.43 12.69 8.04
C ALA A 42 3.79 12.03 9.27
N TRP A 43 2.74 11.22 9.06
CA TRP A 43 2.10 10.47 10.13
C TRP A 43 3.05 9.46 10.80
N LEU A 44 3.84 8.72 10.02
CA LEU A 44 4.79 7.75 10.56
C LEU A 44 5.81 8.42 11.49
N VAL A 45 6.36 9.56 11.07
CA VAL A 45 7.37 10.30 11.84
C VAL A 45 6.76 10.92 13.09
N SER A 46 5.55 11.46 13.02
CA SER A 46 4.91 12.13 14.17
C SER A 46 4.33 11.16 15.19
N GLU A 47 3.78 10.03 14.74
CA GLU A 47 2.95 9.16 15.57
C GLU A 47 3.55 7.79 15.84
N VAL A 48 4.48 7.29 15.01
CA VAL A 48 4.87 5.87 15.02
C VAL A 48 6.35 5.68 15.36
N ALA A 49 7.25 6.07 14.46
CA ALA A 49 8.69 5.98 14.64
C ALA A 49 9.44 6.75 13.53
N ASN A 50 10.61 7.30 13.85
CA ASN A 50 11.46 8.07 12.94
C ASN A 50 12.19 7.22 11.87
N LEU A 51 12.28 5.90 12.05
CA LEU A 51 12.89 4.97 11.09
C LEU A 51 11.89 4.37 10.09
N LEU A 52 10.67 4.93 10.02
CA LEU A 52 9.64 4.49 9.10
C LEU A 52 9.39 5.55 8.03
N VAL A 53 9.25 5.12 6.78
CA VAL A 53 8.98 5.99 5.64
C VAL A 53 7.92 5.39 4.72
N GLY A 54 7.13 6.24 4.07
CA GLY A 54 6.23 5.82 3.00
C GLY A 54 7.00 5.34 1.76
N GLY A 55 6.63 4.19 1.23
CA GLY A 55 7.13 3.63 -0.02
C GLY A 55 6.43 4.19 -1.26
N THR A 56 6.65 3.54 -2.41
CA THR A 56 5.99 3.89 -3.66
C THR A 56 4.49 3.54 -3.59
N PRO A 57 3.58 4.52 -3.74
CA PRO A 57 2.15 4.26 -3.66
C PRO A 57 1.63 3.44 -4.84
N GLN A 58 0.64 2.60 -4.57
CA GLN A 58 -0.11 1.85 -5.59
C GLN A 58 -1.56 2.33 -5.58
N LEU A 59 -2.11 2.61 -6.77
CA LEU A 59 -3.53 2.94 -6.89
C LEU A 59 -4.33 1.65 -6.80
N VAL A 60 -5.22 1.58 -5.82
CA VAL A 60 -6.14 0.45 -5.65
C VAL A 60 -7.55 0.97 -5.92
N ILE A 61 -8.15 0.43 -6.98
CA ILE A 61 -9.52 0.75 -7.38
C ILE A 61 -10.45 -0.35 -6.82
N GLY A 62 -11.35 0.04 -5.92
CA GLY A 62 -12.38 -0.82 -5.34
C GLY A 62 -13.68 -0.02 -5.12
N GLN A 63 -14.44 -0.34 -4.06
CA GLN A 63 -15.57 0.51 -3.65
C GLN A 63 -15.13 1.95 -3.35
N GLN A 64 -13.91 2.10 -2.84
CA GLN A 64 -13.24 3.38 -2.65
C GLN A 64 -11.87 3.32 -3.30
N SER A 65 -11.55 4.34 -4.09
CA SER A 65 -10.23 4.46 -4.70
C SER A 65 -9.23 4.97 -3.66
N VAL A 66 -8.13 4.25 -3.49
CA VAL A 66 -7.11 4.58 -2.50
C VAL A 66 -5.70 4.52 -3.08
N TRP A 67 -4.82 5.36 -2.57
CA TRP A 67 -3.38 5.14 -2.64
C TRP A 67 -2.96 4.25 -1.49
N ARG A 68 -2.60 3.01 -1.79
CA ARG A 68 -1.94 2.12 -0.84
C ARG A 68 -0.47 2.47 -0.78
N VAL A 69 -0.03 3.04 0.33
CA VAL A 69 1.37 3.42 0.56
C VAL A 69 2.04 2.37 1.44
N PRO A 70 3.04 1.63 0.94
CA PRO A 70 3.82 0.71 1.78
C PRO A 70 4.49 1.47 2.92
N VAL A 71 4.58 0.86 4.10
CA VAL A 71 5.39 1.37 5.21
C VAL A 71 6.70 0.63 5.23
N LEU A 72 7.80 1.34 5.04
CA LEU A 72 9.14 0.78 4.93
C LEU A 72 9.93 1.10 6.20
N LEU A 73 10.57 0.07 6.76
CA LEU A 73 11.57 0.23 7.80
C LEU A 73 12.93 0.54 7.17
N THR A 74 13.62 1.55 7.70
CA THR A 74 14.96 1.94 7.29
C THR A 74 15.95 1.82 8.44
N SER A 75 17.22 1.70 8.10
CA SER A 75 18.37 1.70 9.00
C SER A 75 19.49 2.52 8.37
N SER A 76 20.21 3.28 9.19
CA SER A 76 21.38 4.04 8.72
C SER A 76 22.52 3.14 8.23
N GLN A 77 22.57 1.88 8.69
CA GLN A 77 23.64 0.95 8.37
C GLN A 77 23.41 0.18 7.06
N VAL A 78 22.16 -0.18 6.76
CA VAL A 78 21.80 -1.07 5.64
C VAL A 78 20.78 -0.46 4.67
N GLY A 79 20.35 0.78 4.89
CA GLY A 79 19.33 1.43 4.08
C GLY A 79 17.94 0.85 4.36
N GLN A 80 17.21 0.45 3.31
CA GLN A 80 15.86 -0.11 3.47
C GLN A 80 15.94 -1.55 3.98
N VAL A 81 15.34 -1.81 5.15
CA VAL A 81 15.28 -3.15 5.77
C VAL A 81 14.16 -3.99 5.15
N GLY A 82 12.99 -3.38 4.93
CA GLY A 82 11.85 -4.08 4.37
C GLY A 82 10.51 -3.41 4.65
N GLN A 83 9.44 -3.95 4.08
CA GLN A 83 8.08 -3.49 4.30
C GLN A 83 7.51 -4.07 5.60
N VAL A 84 6.92 -3.21 6.43
CA VAL A 84 6.35 -3.57 7.75
C VAL A 84 4.85 -3.29 7.85
N GLY A 85 4.23 -2.83 6.76
CA GLY A 85 2.80 -2.59 6.67
C GLY A 85 2.44 -1.78 5.42
N ALA A 86 1.22 -1.25 5.41
CA ALA A 86 0.76 -0.28 4.42
C ALA A 86 -0.31 0.63 5.04
N VAL A 87 -0.43 1.85 4.53
CA VAL A 87 -1.48 2.80 4.90
C VAL A 87 -2.21 3.19 3.63
N ASP A 88 -3.54 3.03 3.65
CA ASP A 88 -4.40 3.46 2.56
C ASP A 88 -4.75 4.95 2.74
N VAL A 89 -4.68 5.71 1.64
CA VAL A 89 -5.02 7.13 1.60
C VAL A 89 -6.12 7.33 0.57
N ASP A 90 -7.22 7.93 0.97
CA ASP A 90 -8.33 8.23 0.05
C ASP A 90 -7.88 9.15 -1.11
N THR A 91 -8.21 8.79 -2.35
CA THR A 91 -7.74 9.54 -3.54
C THR A 91 -8.42 10.90 -3.70
N VAL A 92 -9.51 11.16 -3.00
CA VAL A 92 -10.32 12.38 -3.13
C VAL A 92 -10.03 13.40 -2.02
N SER A 93 -10.14 12.98 -0.77
CA SER A 93 -9.95 13.79 0.44
C SER A 93 -8.50 13.77 0.95
N GLY A 94 -7.77 12.69 0.66
CA GLY A 94 -6.45 12.44 1.23
C GLY A 94 -6.50 12.09 2.71
N GLN A 95 -7.64 11.62 3.21
CA GLN A 95 -7.77 11.04 4.54
C GLN A 95 -6.93 9.76 4.61
N LEU A 96 -6.21 9.58 5.72
CA LEU A 96 -5.48 8.34 6.01
C LEU A 96 -6.43 7.36 6.70
N PHE A 97 -6.49 6.13 6.21
CA PHE A 97 -7.21 5.05 6.88
C PHE A 97 -6.33 4.40 7.93
N ILE A 98 -6.26 5.08 9.07
CA ILE A 98 -5.49 4.68 10.24
C ILE A 98 -6.43 4.32 11.39
N ASN A 99 -6.07 3.27 12.13
CA ASN A 99 -6.70 2.91 13.39
C ASN A 99 -5.64 2.38 14.36
N SER A 100 -6.03 2.21 15.63
CA SER A 100 -5.13 1.77 16.69
C SER A 100 -4.50 0.40 16.43
N ASP A 101 -5.22 -0.50 15.76
CA ASP A 101 -4.73 -1.86 15.46
C ASP A 101 -3.68 -1.84 14.36
N LEU A 102 -3.89 -1.06 13.30
CA LEU A 102 -2.90 -0.84 12.24
C LEU A 102 -1.60 -0.28 12.82
N LYS A 103 -1.71 0.73 13.70
CA LYS A 103 -0.54 1.32 14.37
C LYS A 103 0.22 0.27 15.19
N LYS A 104 -0.48 -0.53 16.00
CA LYS A 104 0.14 -1.61 16.79
C LYS A 104 0.80 -2.66 15.90
N GLN A 105 0.16 -3.05 14.80
CA GLN A 105 0.69 -4.03 13.85
C GLN A 105 1.99 -3.55 13.19
N ILE A 106 2.02 -2.31 12.71
CA ILE A 106 3.22 -1.70 12.11
C ILE A 106 4.38 -1.70 13.12
N ILE A 107 4.12 -1.29 14.37
CA ILE A 107 5.14 -1.29 15.44
C ILE A 107 5.64 -2.70 15.73
N ALA A 108 4.74 -3.68 15.84
CA ALA A 108 5.11 -5.07 16.09
C ALA A 108 5.95 -5.66 14.94
N ASN A 109 5.58 -5.38 13.69
CA ASN A 109 6.31 -5.78 12.50
C ASN A 109 7.71 -5.14 12.45
N ALA A 110 7.80 -3.84 12.73
CA ALA A 110 9.08 -3.12 12.77
C ALA A 110 10.01 -3.70 13.85
N LYS A 111 9.49 -3.98 15.05
CA LYS A 111 10.28 -4.61 16.12
C LYS A 111 10.80 -6.00 15.73
N ARG A 112 9.98 -6.81 15.05
CA ARG A 112 10.41 -8.12 14.54
C ARG A 112 11.50 -7.98 13.48
N ALA A 113 11.30 -7.10 12.50
CA ALA A 113 12.25 -6.88 11.42
C ALA A 113 13.60 -6.33 11.93
N ALA A 114 13.59 -5.43 12.92
CA ALA A 114 14.82 -4.92 13.53
C ALA A 114 15.65 -6.02 14.21
N ARG A 115 15.00 -6.97 14.90
CA ARG A 115 15.69 -8.10 15.55
C ARG A 115 16.34 -9.04 14.54
N SER A 116 15.69 -9.32 13.42
CA SER A 116 16.23 -10.22 12.40
C SER A 116 17.46 -9.65 11.69
N VAL A 117 17.60 -8.32 11.59
CA VAL A 117 18.78 -7.70 10.98
C VAL A 117 20.01 -7.81 11.90
N SER A 118 19.82 -7.69 13.22
CA SER A 118 20.93 -7.80 14.18
C SER A 118 21.53 -9.20 14.29
N THR A 119 20.79 -10.25 13.96
CA THR A 119 21.28 -11.65 14.03
C THR A 119 22.08 -12.07 12.78
N THR A 120 21.88 -11.39 11.65
CA THR A 120 22.51 -11.76 10.37
C THR A 120 23.86 -11.07 10.15
N VAL A 121 24.20 -10.05 10.96
CA VAL A 121 25.45 -9.27 10.84
C VAL A 121 26.39 -9.53 12.04
N GLY A 122 26.21 -10.66 12.74
CA GLY A 122 27.05 -11.11 13.85
C GLY A 122 27.98 -12.24 13.43
#